data_AF-A0A1H8A6D4-F1
#
_entry.id   AF-A0A1H8A6D4-F1
#
_cell.length_a   1.000
_cell.length_b   1.000
_cell.length_c   1.000
_cell.angle_alpha   90.00
_cell.angle_beta   90.00
_cell.angle_gamma   90.00
#
_symmetry.space_group_name_H-M   'P 1'
#
loop_
_entity.id
_entity.type
_entity.pdbx_description
1 polymer ?
#
loop_
_entity_poly.entity_id
_entity_poly.type
_entity_poly.pdbx_seq_one_letter_code
_entity_poly.pdbx_strand_id
1 'polypeptide(L)'
;MTIRFFDRPDMGILALTGRTQAEGVVVLLEKAGMRQDPILRTRWTFPDTIARQSQHAAISFVIDNLKQLGEEVILDLDLGHPAEPEPVHLFDDEPAMTCVQVTQGLTGAVNAEHQGPDAGLARAVLISCGFRPAGEAMRLIRVDGEEEHYAAKAVTALREAGFTVTADPHLDPEQEYSEADQEWVDYPMPWLTREEVLQVSADAQRIFEDIHSGRLLVHAHAFDGDIPVAVATYLGGDTVVLHGSDHLRQEIESDAEPLRVLESFARQYGATMAPGPAPRTMAEQLVCLDPAARIAERTTNRPSSTPSTGTSPAAGQPRPHR
;
A
#
# COMPACT_ATOMS: atom_id res chain seq x y z
N MET A 1 19.26 8.39 -4.03
CA MET A 1 18.84 9.51 -4.90
C MET A 1 18.59 10.74 -4.04
N THR A 2 19.04 11.96 -4.39
CA THR A 2 18.84 13.13 -3.51
C THR A 2 17.59 13.91 -3.92
N ILE A 3 16.58 13.91 -3.05
CA ILE A 3 15.36 14.72 -3.17
C ILE A 3 15.43 15.84 -2.14
N ARG A 4 15.15 17.08 -2.57
CA ARG A 4 15.07 18.24 -1.68
C ARG A 4 13.68 18.87 -1.75
N PHE A 5 13.10 19.14 -0.59
CA PHE A 5 11.87 19.89 -0.44
C PHE A 5 12.20 21.33 -0.05
N PHE A 6 11.49 22.29 -0.63
CA PHE A 6 11.66 23.72 -0.37
C PHE A 6 10.30 24.31 -0.01
N ASP A 7 10.27 25.10 1.05
CA ASP A 7 9.17 26.00 1.37
C ASP A 7 9.50 27.38 0.80
N ARG A 8 8.57 27.96 0.03
CA ARG A 8 8.71 29.29 -0.56
C ARG A 8 7.64 30.20 0.05
N PRO A 9 7.98 30.95 1.12
CA PRO A 9 6.99 31.74 1.87
C PRO A 9 6.36 32.87 1.04
N ASP A 10 7.01 33.28 -0.06
CA ASP A 10 6.53 34.26 -1.03
C ASP A 10 5.50 33.70 -2.02
N MET A 11 5.44 32.37 -2.20
CA MET A 11 4.56 31.74 -3.18
C MET A 11 3.54 30.76 -2.56
N GLY A 12 3.63 30.44 -1.26
CA GLY A 12 2.69 29.55 -0.58
C GLY A 12 2.70 28.10 -1.10
N ILE A 13 3.73 27.72 -1.86
CA ILE A 13 3.83 26.43 -2.55
C ILE A 13 5.07 25.70 -2.05
N LEU A 14 4.88 24.53 -1.45
CA LEU A 14 5.96 23.58 -1.23
C LEU A 14 6.36 22.94 -2.57
N ALA A 15 7.65 23.05 -2.89
CA ALA A 15 8.22 22.51 -4.12
C ALA A 15 9.24 21.42 -3.80
N LEU A 16 9.16 20.31 -4.51
CA LEU A 16 10.19 19.28 -4.52
C LEU A 16 11.08 19.50 -5.74
N THR A 17 12.39 19.58 -5.54
CA THR A 17 13.34 19.48 -6.66
C THR A 17 14.27 18.30 -6.44
N GLY A 18 14.35 17.47 -7.47
CA GLY A 18 15.17 16.26 -7.45
C GLY A 18 15.36 15.74 -8.87
N ARG A 19 16.54 15.21 -9.17
CA ARG A 19 16.76 14.47 -10.40
C ARG A 19 16.22 13.06 -10.19
N THR A 20 14.96 12.82 -10.55
CA THR A 20 14.40 11.47 -10.58
C THR A 20 13.71 11.20 -11.91
N GLN A 21 14.08 10.08 -12.54
CA GLN A 21 13.34 9.45 -13.64
C GLN A 21 12.90 8.03 -13.25
N ALA A 22 13.00 7.67 -11.98
CA ALA A 22 12.50 6.39 -11.51
C ALA A 22 10.96 6.44 -11.56
N GLU A 23 10.36 5.62 -12.42
CA GLU A 23 8.90 5.61 -12.64
C GLU A 23 8.11 5.49 -11.34
N GLY A 24 8.62 4.72 -10.36
CA GLY A 24 7.99 4.56 -9.06
C GLY A 24 7.87 5.86 -8.24
N VAL A 25 8.87 6.74 -8.32
CA VAL A 25 8.86 8.01 -7.59
C VAL A 25 7.95 9.03 -8.26
N VAL A 26 7.91 9.05 -9.59
CA VAL A 26 6.99 9.89 -10.36
C VAL A 26 5.54 9.55 -10.01
N VAL A 27 5.20 8.26 -10.00
CA VAL A 27 3.85 7.78 -9.62
C VAL A 27 3.52 8.14 -8.18
N LEU A 28 4.48 8.05 -7.26
CA LEU A 28 4.29 8.43 -5.86
C LEU A 28 3.98 9.94 -5.71
N LEU A 29 4.71 10.79 -6.43
CA LEU A 29 4.53 12.24 -6.40
C LEU A 29 3.19 12.66 -7.02
N GLU A 30 2.79 12.03 -8.14
CA GLU A 30 1.47 12.24 -8.74
C GLU A 30 0.34 11.79 -7.81
N LYS A 31 0.50 10.64 -7.14
CA LYS A 31 -0.45 10.15 -6.14
C LYS A 31 -0.57 11.07 -4.93
N ALA A 32 0.52 11.74 -4.55
CA ALA A 32 0.51 12.78 -3.53
C ALA A 32 -0.15 14.09 -4.02
N GLY A 33 -0.60 14.16 -5.28
CA GLY A 33 -1.23 15.35 -5.85
C GLY A 33 -0.26 16.41 -6.34
N MET A 34 1.04 16.11 -6.40
CA MET A 34 2.04 17.02 -6.96
C MET A 34 2.01 16.97 -8.49
N ARG A 35 2.31 18.11 -9.12
CA ARG A 35 2.45 18.23 -10.57
C ARG A 35 3.88 18.54 -10.95
N GLN A 36 4.36 17.89 -12.00
CA GLN A 36 5.66 18.19 -12.58
C GLN A 36 5.61 19.54 -13.30
N ASP A 37 6.61 20.40 -13.05
CA ASP A 37 6.76 21.66 -13.74
C ASP A 37 7.11 21.38 -15.23
N PRO A 38 6.35 21.94 -16.18
CA PRO A 38 6.51 21.64 -17.61
C PRO A 38 7.84 22.17 -18.18
N ILE A 39 8.43 23.20 -17.56
CA ILE A 39 9.69 23.82 -17.96
C ILE A 39 10.84 23.14 -17.21
N LEU A 40 10.69 22.97 -15.90
CA LEU A 40 11.68 22.38 -15.02
C LEU A 40 11.26 20.95 -14.67
N ARG A 41 11.49 19.99 -15.56
CA ARG A 41 11.09 18.57 -15.35
C ARG A 41 11.63 17.91 -14.07
N THR A 42 12.59 18.51 -13.39
CA THR A 42 13.10 18.04 -12.09
C THR A 42 12.37 18.66 -10.90
N ARG A 43 11.36 19.50 -11.15
CA ARG A 43 10.60 20.24 -10.14
C ARG A 43 9.17 19.74 -10.11
N TRP A 44 8.67 19.55 -8.91
CA TRP A 44 7.30 19.15 -8.61
C TRP A 44 6.71 20.13 -7.61
N THR A 45 5.45 20.51 -7.80
CA THR A 45 4.76 21.48 -6.95
C THR A 45 3.35 21.01 -6.65
N PHE A 46 2.84 21.36 -5.47
CA PHE A 46 1.40 21.27 -5.24
C PHE A 46 0.66 22.35 -6.05
N PRO A 47 -0.53 22.05 -6.58
CA PRO A 47 -1.45 23.08 -7.03
C PRO A 47 -1.79 24.06 -5.91
N ASP A 48 -1.92 25.36 -6.24
CA ASP A 48 -2.27 26.44 -5.30
C ASP A 48 -3.62 26.22 -4.61
N THR A 49 -4.44 25.31 -5.12
CA THR A 49 -5.73 24.92 -4.55
C THR A 49 -5.61 24.01 -3.33
N ILE A 50 -4.43 23.44 -3.04
CA ILE A 50 -4.23 22.54 -1.90
C ILE A 50 -3.77 23.35 -0.69
N ALA A 51 -4.53 23.29 0.40
CA ALA A 51 -4.20 23.98 1.65
C ALA A 51 -2.81 23.57 2.18
N ARG A 52 -2.08 24.53 2.77
CA ARG A 52 -0.70 24.33 3.23
C ARG A 52 -0.56 23.14 4.19
N GLN A 53 -1.51 22.96 5.11
CA GLN A 53 -1.52 21.83 6.05
C GLN A 53 -1.63 20.48 5.32
N SER A 54 -2.43 20.41 4.26
CA SER A 54 -2.58 19.25 3.39
C SER A 54 -1.31 18.97 2.56
N GLN A 55 -0.58 20.02 2.15
CA GLN A 55 0.72 19.88 1.50
C GLN A 55 1.74 19.21 2.44
N HIS A 56 1.76 19.58 3.73
CA HIS A 56 2.64 18.95 4.72
C HIS A 56 2.34 17.46 4.92
N ALA A 57 1.06 17.08 5.03
CA ALA A 57 0.67 15.66 5.16
C ALA A 57 1.06 14.84 3.93
N ALA A 58 0.85 15.37 2.72
CA ALA A 58 1.25 14.72 1.48
C ALA A 58 2.79 14.59 1.35
N ILE A 59 3.55 15.54 1.88
CA ILE A 59 5.02 15.45 1.95
C ILE A 59 5.45 14.36 2.92
N SER A 60 4.84 14.27 4.11
CA SER A 60 5.13 13.18 5.05
C SER A 60 4.88 11.82 4.40
N PHE A 61 3.76 11.66 3.68
CA PHE A 61 3.47 10.46 2.88
C PHE A 61 4.58 10.13 1.88
N VAL A 62 5.04 11.12 1.11
CA VAL A 62 6.11 10.92 0.13
C VAL A 62 7.41 10.52 0.83
N ILE A 63 7.78 11.18 1.92
CA ILE A 63 9.00 10.90 2.69
C ILE A 63 8.97 9.48 3.25
N ASP A 64 7.88 9.06 3.87
CA ASP A 64 7.80 7.76 4.52
C ASP A 64 7.84 6.61 3.50
N ASN A 65 7.18 6.78 2.35
CA ASN A 65 7.26 5.82 1.25
C ASN A 65 8.67 5.76 0.64
N LEU A 66 9.36 6.91 0.50
CA LEU A 66 10.74 6.93 0.00
C LEU A 66 11.73 6.27 0.97
N LYS A 67 11.55 6.46 2.28
CA LYS A 67 12.36 5.77 3.30
C LYS A 67 12.17 4.26 3.23
N GLN A 68 10.93 3.79 3.05
CA GLN A 68 10.65 2.36 2.88
C GLN A 68 11.30 1.77 1.63
N LEU A 69 11.54 2.58 0.60
CA LEU A 69 12.26 2.18 -0.62
C LEU A 69 13.80 2.25 -0.45
N GLY A 70 14.31 2.57 0.74
CA GLY A 70 15.75 2.69 1.01
C GLY A 70 16.40 3.93 0.39
N GLU A 71 15.60 4.93 0.00
CA GLU A 71 16.12 6.16 -0.62
C GLU A 71 16.51 7.22 0.41
N GLU A 72 17.64 7.88 0.18
CA GLU A 72 18.15 8.94 1.03
C GLU A 72 17.43 10.27 0.75
N VAL A 73 16.55 10.67 1.67
CA VAL A 73 15.79 11.93 1.58
C VAL A 73 16.50 13.03 2.36
N ILE A 74 16.83 14.14 1.69
CA ILE A 74 17.42 15.32 2.36
C ILE A 74 16.37 16.42 2.46
N LEU A 75 15.93 16.71 3.67
CA LEU A 75 14.99 17.80 3.96
C LEU A 75 15.76 19.09 4.19
N ASP A 76 15.51 20.11 3.36
CA ASP A 76 16.07 21.46 3.51
C ASP A 76 14.91 22.44 3.74
N LEU A 77 14.33 22.35 4.95
CA LEU A 77 13.19 23.15 5.38
C LEU A 77 13.71 24.43 6.07
N ASP A 78 13.87 25.51 5.31
CA ASP A 78 14.06 26.84 5.88
C ASP A 78 12.69 27.41 6.30
N LEU A 79 12.24 27.05 7.51
CA LEU A 79 10.99 27.50 8.10
C LEU A 79 11.15 28.95 8.57
N GLY A 80 11.07 29.90 7.63
CA GLY A 80 10.94 31.32 7.95
C GLY A 80 9.76 31.56 8.90
N HIS A 81 9.95 32.43 9.89
CA HIS A 81 8.94 32.81 10.88
C HIS A 81 7.59 33.13 10.23
N PRO A 82 6.45 32.73 10.85
CA PRO A 82 5.14 33.00 10.30
C PRO A 82 4.92 34.52 10.24
N ALA A 83 4.83 35.06 9.02
CA ALA A 83 4.28 36.39 8.82
C ALA A 83 2.80 36.36 9.20
N GLU A 84 2.36 37.31 10.03
CA GLU A 84 0.96 37.44 10.43
C GLU A 84 0.05 37.55 9.18
N PRO A 85 -1.08 36.84 9.12
CA PRO A 85 -1.95 36.89 7.96
C PRO A 85 -2.70 38.22 7.93
N GLU A 86 -2.58 38.96 6.82
CA GLU A 86 -3.53 40.04 6.51
C GLU A 86 -4.92 39.44 6.21
N PRO A 87 -6.01 40.06 6.69
CA PRO A 87 -7.35 39.51 6.51
C PRO A 87 -7.84 39.77 5.09
N VAL A 88 -7.92 38.71 4.28
CA VAL A 88 -8.64 38.72 3.01
C VAL A 88 -10.07 38.25 3.28
N HIS A 89 -11.00 39.20 3.29
CA HIS A 89 -12.44 38.90 3.18
C HIS A 89 -12.78 38.66 1.70
N LEU A 90 -12.98 37.40 1.31
CA LEU A 90 -13.53 37.05 0.00
C LEU A 90 -14.46 35.81 0.11
N PHE A 91 -15.76 36.10 0.03
CA PHE A 91 -16.90 35.23 -0.31
C PHE A 91 -17.42 34.20 0.71
N ASP A 92 -18.67 34.42 1.15
CA ASP A 92 -19.55 33.52 1.92
C ASP A 92 -20.08 32.34 1.06
N ASP A 93 -19.20 31.57 0.42
CA ASP A 93 -19.54 30.21 -0.01
C ASP A 93 -18.68 29.29 0.86
N GLU A 94 -19.29 28.60 1.84
CA GLU A 94 -18.58 27.53 2.55
C GLU A 94 -17.99 26.60 1.48
N PRO A 95 -16.66 26.41 1.42
CA PRO A 95 -16.07 25.53 0.44
C PRO A 95 -16.73 24.16 0.61
N ALA A 96 -17.18 23.56 -0.50
CA ALA A 96 -17.76 22.23 -0.47
C ALA A 96 -16.81 21.29 0.27
N MET A 97 -17.13 20.94 1.51
CA MET A 97 -16.24 20.16 2.36
C MET A 97 -16.17 18.73 1.86
N THR A 98 -14.98 18.13 1.90
CA THR A 98 -14.83 16.70 1.63
C THR A 98 -15.23 15.91 2.87
N CYS A 99 -16.25 15.07 2.72
CA CYS A 99 -16.75 14.19 3.75
C CYS A 99 -16.28 12.76 3.49
N VAL A 100 -15.90 12.06 4.56
CA VAL A 100 -15.54 10.63 4.52
C VAL A 100 -16.40 9.85 5.50
N GLN A 101 -17.05 8.80 5.03
CA GLN A 101 -17.83 7.89 5.84
C GLN A 101 -17.10 6.54 5.97
N VAL A 102 -16.77 6.12 7.19
CA VAL A 102 -16.05 4.87 7.48
C VAL A 102 -16.98 3.90 8.21
N THR A 103 -17.25 2.73 7.62
CA THR A 103 -18.23 1.76 8.15
C THR A 103 -17.71 0.34 8.14
N GLN A 104 -18.15 -0.43 9.13
CA GLN A 104 -17.91 -1.86 9.21
C GLN A 104 -18.71 -2.57 8.11
N GLY A 105 -18.00 -3.35 7.29
CA GLY A 105 -18.56 -4.22 6.27
C GLY A 105 -18.80 -5.65 6.78
N LEU A 106 -19.26 -6.49 5.86
CA LEU A 106 -19.39 -7.92 6.13
C LEU A 106 -18.00 -8.56 6.31
N THR A 107 -17.95 -9.64 7.10
CA THR A 107 -16.74 -10.48 7.30
C THR A 107 -15.50 -9.72 7.81
N GLY A 108 -15.67 -8.67 8.61
CA GLY A 108 -14.55 -7.95 9.23
C GLY A 108 -13.95 -6.83 8.39
N ALA A 109 -14.26 -6.74 7.09
CA ALA A 109 -13.75 -5.68 6.23
C ALA A 109 -14.32 -4.30 6.62
N VAL A 110 -13.56 -3.24 6.42
CA VAL A 110 -14.01 -1.85 6.63
C VAL A 110 -14.11 -1.13 5.30
N ASN A 111 -15.20 -0.39 5.07
CA ASN A 111 -15.41 0.44 3.88
C ASN A 111 -15.23 1.92 4.22
N ALA A 112 -14.69 2.69 3.28
CA ALA A 112 -14.63 4.13 3.36
C ALA A 112 -15.15 4.75 2.07
N GLU A 113 -16.24 5.52 2.18
CA GLU A 113 -16.82 6.30 1.09
C GLU A 113 -16.41 7.76 1.25
N HIS A 114 -16.08 8.43 0.14
CA HIS A 114 -15.65 9.83 0.17
C HIS A 114 -16.38 10.65 -0.89
N GLN A 115 -16.77 11.87 -0.53
CA GLN A 115 -17.46 12.80 -1.44
C GLN A 115 -16.92 14.21 -1.21
N GLY A 116 -16.64 14.94 -2.29
CA GLY A 116 -16.18 16.32 -2.22
C GLY A 116 -15.00 16.61 -3.16
N PRO A 117 -14.56 17.87 -3.21
CA PRO A 117 -13.52 18.34 -4.13
C PRO A 117 -12.14 17.73 -3.87
N ASP A 118 -11.86 17.28 -2.65
CA ASP A 118 -10.56 16.72 -2.24
C ASP A 118 -10.59 15.19 -2.09
N ALA A 119 -11.53 14.51 -2.77
CA ALA A 119 -11.64 13.06 -2.78
C ALA A 119 -10.32 12.34 -3.11
N GLY A 120 -9.50 12.92 -3.99
CA GLY A 120 -8.17 12.38 -4.32
C GLY A 120 -7.22 12.34 -3.10
N LEU A 121 -7.24 13.38 -2.27
CA LEU A 121 -6.42 13.45 -1.06
C LEU A 121 -6.97 12.51 0.03
N ALA A 122 -8.29 12.45 0.22
CA ALA A 122 -8.91 11.49 1.14
C ALA A 122 -8.51 10.04 0.79
N ARG A 123 -8.48 9.70 -0.51
CA ARG A 123 -7.99 8.39 -0.98
C ARG A 123 -6.52 8.17 -0.66
N ALA A 124 -5.67 9.18 -0.83
CA ALA A 124 -4.24 9.06 -0.52
C ALA A 124 -4.02 8.76 0.98
N VAL A 125 -4.74 9.45 1.87
CA VAL A 125 -4.71 9.18 3.32
C VAL A 125 -5.18 7.75 3.60
N LEU A 126 -6.33 7.34 3.05
CA LEU A 126 -6.87 5.99 3.23
C LEU A 126 -5.88 4.90 2.74
N ILE A 127 -5.23 5.11 1.60
CA ILE A 127 -4.19 4.19 1.06
C ILE A 127 -3.03 4.04 2.04
N SER A 128 -2.59 5.14 2.66
CA SER A 128 -1.50 5.12 3.64
C SER A 128 -1.86 4.33 4.91
N CYS A 129 -3.15 4.22 5.22
CA CYS A 129 -3.68 3.41 6.32
C CYS A 129 -4.02 1.97 5.90
N GLY A 130 -3.66 1.55 4.69
CA GLY A 130 -3.87 0.17 4.22
C GLY A 130 -5.15 -0.05 3.41
N PHE A 131 -6.00 0.95 3.22
CA PHE A 131 -7.17 0.80 2.36
C PHE A 131 -6.76 0.63 0.88
N ARG A 132 -7.62 -0.03 0.12
CA ARG A 132 -7.46 -0.32 -1.31
C ARG A 132 -8.70 0.13 -2.10
N PRO A 133 -8.54 0.60 -3.35
CA PRO A 133 -9.68 0.98 -4.19
C PRO A 133 -10.66 -0.18 -4.46
N ALA A 134 -11.93 0.03 -4.13
CA ALA A 134 -13.03 -0.93 -4.31
C ALA A 134 -14.14 -0.30 -5.17
N GLY A 135 -13.81 0.07 -6.42
CA GLY A 135 -14.66 0.92 -7.24
C GLY A 135 -14.53 2.39 -6.82
N GLU A 136 -15.66 3.05 -6.56
CA GLU A 136 -15.70 4.45 -6.07
C GLU A 136 -15.43 4.56 -4.56
N ALA A 137 -15.52 3.45 -3.83
CA ALA A 137 -15.21 3.36 -2.41
C ALA A 137 -13.76 2.87 -2.19
N MET A 138 -13.32 2.93 -0.94
CA MET A 138 -12.08 2.37 -0.44
C MET A 138 -12.42 1.23 0.54
N ARG A 139 -11.61 0.18 0.58
CA ARG A 139 -11.83 -0.98 1.46
C ARG A 139 -10.55 -1.41 2.16
N LEU A 140 -10.65 -1.73 3.43
CA LEU A 140 -9.61 -2.32 4.25
C LEU A 140 -10.03 -3.75 4.61
N ILE A 141 -9.17 -4.70 4.27
CA ILE A 141 -9.27 -6.10 4.66
C ILE A 141 -7.84 -6.63 4.83
N ARG A 142 -7.58 -7.36 5.91
CA ARG A 142 -6.23 -7.75 6.31
C ARG A 142 -6.19 -9.24 6.64
N VAL A 143 -5.03 -9.86 6.44
CA VAL A 143 -4.84 -11.27 6.85
C VAL A 143 -4.63 -11.41 8.34
N ASP A 144 -4.28 -10.31 9.01
CA ASP A 144 -4.01 -10.30 10.43
C ASP A 144 -5.24 -10.02 11.31
N GLY A 145 -6.40 -9.68 10.72
CA GLY A 145 -7.64 -9.41 11.45
C GLY A 145 -7.64 -8.08 12.22
N GLU A 146 -6.69 -7.18 11.95
CA GLU A 146 -6.54 -5.91 12.67
C GLU A 146 -7.27 -4.73 11.99
N GLU A 147 -8.30 -4.98 11.17
CA GLU A 147 -8.99 -3.94 10.39
C GLU A 147 -9.47 -2.77 11.25
N GLU A 148 -9.98 -3.03 12.44
CA GLU A 148 -10.53 -2.01 13.33
C GLU A 148 -9.45 -1.05 13.84
N HIS A 149 -8.26 -1.57 14.18
CA HIS A 149 -7.11 -0.75 14.56
C HIS A 149 -6.66 0.16 13.42
N TYR A 150 -6.54 -0.38 12.22
CA TYR A 150 -6.11 0.41 11.06
C TYR A 150 -7.21 1.37 10.57
N ALA A 151 -8.48 1.04 10.75
CA ALA A 151 -9.60 1.95 10.48
C ALA A 151 -9.63 3.12 11.46
N ALA A 152 -9.45 2.86 12.75
CA ALA A 152 -9.33 3.89 13.78
C ALA A 152 -8.17 4.87 13.48
N LYS A 153 -7.00 4.34 13.10
CA LYS A 153 -5.87 5.15 12.64
C LYS A 153 -6.21 5.99 11.39
N ALA A 154 -6.99 5.43 10.46
CA ALA A 154 -7.44 6.17 9.28
C ALA A 154 -8.40 7.31 9.63
N VAL A 155 -9.32 7.09 10.56
CA VAL A 155 -10.23 8.13 11.06
C VAL A 155 -9.45 9.30 11.66
N THR A 156 -8.47 9.03 12.53
CA THR A 156 -7.59 10.07 13.09
C THR A 156 -6.85 10.82 11.99
N ALA A 157 -6.17 10.10 11.08
CA ALA A 157 -5.39 10.72 10.01
C ALA A 157 -6.24 11.59 9.07
N LEU A 158 -7.48 11.17 8.78
CA LEU A 158 -8.41 11.95 7.97
C LEU A 158 -8.85 13.24 8.67
N ARG A 159 -9.14 13.19 9.97
CA ARG A 159 -9.48 14.39 10.76
C ARG A 159 -8.31 15.36 10.86
N GLU A 160 -7.11 14.85 11.10
CA GLU A 160 -5.88 15.65 11.12
C GLU A 160 -5.59 16.31 9.76
N ALA A 161 -6.00 15.67 8.66
CA ALA A 161 -5.94 16.21 7.31
C ALA A 161 -7.03 17.25 7.00
N GLY A 162 -7.95 17.52 7.94
CA GLY A 162 -9.00 18.54 7.82
C GLY A 162 -10.31 18.05 7.21
N PHE A 163 -10.50 16.73 7.09
CA PHE A 163 -11.74 16.16 6.55
C PHE A 163 -12.84 16.06 7.60
N THR A 164 -14.09 16.20 7.16
CA THR A 164 -15.25 15.83 7.97
C THR A 164 -15.40 14.31 7.91
N VAL A 165 -15.21 13.62 9.04
CA VAL A 165 -15.26 12.16 9.11
C VAL A 165 -16.43 11.69 9.95
N THR A 166 -17.27 10.83 9.40
CA THR A 166 -18.29 10.07 10.12
C THR A 166 -17.88 8.60 10.14
N ALA A 167 -17.68 8.02 11.32
CA ALA A 167 -17.30 6.63 11.48
C ALA A 167 -18.33 5.88 12.33
N ASP A 168 -18.48 4.57 12.12
CA ASP A 168 -19.18 3.72 13.08
C ASP A 168 -18.53 3.88 14.46
N PRO A 169 -19.30 3.95 15.57
CA PRO A 169 -18.76 4.32 16.89
C PRO A 169 -17.56 3.47 17.34
N HIS A 170 -17.63 2.17 17.07
CA HIS A 170 -16.60 1.17 17.36
C HIS A 170 -15.33 1.31 16.51
N LEU A 171 -15.36 2.06 15.41
CA LEU A 171 -14.18 2.38 14.59
C LEU A 171 -13.63 3.78 14.89
N ASP A 172 -14.26 4.52 15.81
CA ASP A 172 -13.98 5.92 16.07
C ASP A 172 -13.27 6.12 17.42
N PRO A 173 -11.99 6.57 17.42
CA PRO A 173 -11.22 6.83 18.65
C PRO A 173 -11.82 7.89 19.58
N GLU A 174 -12.71 8.74 19.07
CA GLU A 174 -13.40 9.76 19.87
C GLU A 174 -14.74 9.27 20.42
N GLN A 175 -15.17 8.05 20.06
CA GLN A 175 -16.42 7.44 20.52
C GLN A 175 -16.16 6.14 21.30
N GLU A 176 -16.32 4.98 20.66
CA GLU A 176 -16.27 3.67 21.35
C GLU A 176 -14.96 2.92 21.09
N TYR A 177 -14.16 3.30 20.09
CA TYR A 177 -12.90 2.61 19.82
C TYR A 177 -11.87 2.91 20.94
N SER A 178 -11.38 1.85 21.56
CA SER A 178 -10.34 1.90 22.58
C SER A 178 -9.42 0.70 22.40
N GLU A 179 -8.12 0.94 22.24
CA GLU A 179 -7.14 -0.15 22.13
C GLU A 179 -7.11 -1.06 23.37
N ALA A 180 -7.50 -0.54 24.53
CA ALA A 180 -7.55 -1.29 25.78
C ALA A 180 -8.71 -2.30 25.84
N ASP A 181 -9.79 -2.04 25.09
CA ASP A 181 -11.03 -2.82 25.14
C ASP A 181 -11.13 -3.84 23.99
N GLN A 182 -10.14 -3.89 23.10
CA GLN A 182 -10.12 -4.78 21.95
C GLN A 182 -9.80 -6.23 22.33
N GLU A 183 -10.66 -7.15 21.91
CA GLU A 183 -10.40 -8.59 22.00
C GLU A 183 -9.36 -8.99 20.95
N TRP A 184 -8.34 -9.71 21.39
CA TRP A 184 -7.15 -10.01 20.61
C TRP A 184 -7.49 -11.09 19.59
N VAL A 185 -6.91 -10.99 18.39
CA VAL A 185 -6.74 -12.19 17.55
C VAL A 185 -5.95 -13.21 18.38
N ASP A 186 -6.33 -14.49 18.31
CA ASP A 186 -5.75 -15.54 19.16
C ASP A 186 -4.24 -15.65 18.89
N TYR A 187 -3.45 -15.02 19.76
CA TYR A 187 -2.00 -14.91 19.65
C TYR A 187 -1.39 -15.91 20.64
N PRO A 188 -0.65 -16.94 20.16
CA PRO A 188 -0.08 -17.97 21.02
C PRO A 188 1.14 -17.49 21.84
N MET A 189 1.35 -16.17 21.91
CA MET A 189 2.49 -15.52 22.55
C MET A 189 2.01 -14.55 23.64
N PRO A 190 1.49 -15.04 24.78
CA PRO A 190 0.90 -14.20 25.83
C PRO A 190 1.92 -13.30 26.55
N TRP A 191 3.20 -13.44 26.25
CA TRP A 191 4.28 -12.59 26.78
C TRP A 191 4.54 -11.34 25.94
N LEU A 192 3.93 -11.20 24.75
CA LEU A 192 4.07 -10.01 23.93
C LEU A 192 3.15 -8.89 24.41
N THR A 193 3.66 -7.67 24.32
CA THR A 193 2.87 -6.43 24.46
C THR A 193 1.99 -6.21 23.22
N ARG A 194 1.00 -5.32 23.34
CA ARG A 194 0.12 -4.95 22.22
C ARG A 194 0.91 -4.37 21.04
N GLU A 195 1.89 -3.54 21.33
CA GLU A 195 2.77 -2.94 20.31
C GLU A 195 3.56 -4.01 19.57
N GLU A 196 4.13 -4.99 20.28
CA GLU A 196 4.86 -6.11 19.66
C GLU A 196 3.91 -7.00 18.83
N VAL A 197 2.69 -7.25 19.29
CA VAL A 197 1.67 -7.97 18.53
C VAL A 197 1.31 -7.24 17.24
N LEU A 198 1.10 -5.92 17.30
CA LEU A 198 0.82 -5.10 16.12
C LEU A 198 2.00 -5.11 15.14
N GLN A 199 3.23 -5.11 15.65
CA GLN A 199 4.42 -5.20 14.82
C GLN A 199 4.49 -6.55 14.10
N VAL A 200 4.30 -7.67 14.82
CA VAL A 200 4.29 -9.01 14.22
C VAL A 200 3.16 -9.14 13.19
N SER A 201 1.97 -8.63 13.50
CA SER A 201 0.81 -8.58 12.58
C SER A 201 1.14 -7.79 11.32
N ALA A 202 1.77 -6.61 11.48
CA ALA A 202 2.15 -5.75 10.37
C ALA A 202 3.19 -6.41 9.46
N ASP A 203 4.18 -7.09 10.04
CA ASP A 203 5.18 -7.85 9.29
C ASP A 203 4.55 -9.03 8.53
N ALA A 204 3.62 -9.74 9.17
CA ALA A 204 2.87 -10.82 8.54
C ALA A 204 2.00 -10.33 7.36
N GLN A 205 1.28 -9.21 7.55
CA GLN A 205 0.53 -8.54 6.49
C GLN A 205 1.45 -8.13 5.33
N ARG A 206 2.63 -7.55 5.63
CA ARG A 206 3.62 -7.17 4.62
C ARG A 206 4.07 -8.37 3.79
N ILE A 207 4.43 -9.47 4.44
CA ILE A 207 4.82 -10.71 3.75
C ILE A 207 3.68 -11.21 2.85
N PHE A 208 2.44 -11.22 3.34
CA PHE A 208 1.29 -11.57 2.52
C PHE A 208 1.15 -10.68 1.29
N GLU A 209 1.27 -9.36 1.44
CA GLU A 209 1.19 -8.41 0.33
C GLU A 209 2.36 -8.56 -0.65
N ASP A 210 3.56 -8.87 -0.17
CA ASP A 210 4.72 -9.13 -1.01
C ASP A 210 4.54 -10.41 -1.85
N ILE A 211 3.98 -11.47 -1.25
CA ILE A 211 3.61 -12.70 -1.97
C ILE A 211 2.52 -12.40 -3.00
N HIS A 212 1.46 -11.70 -2.59
CA HIS A 212 0.31 -11.43 -3.44
C HIS A 212 0.66 -10.51 -4.63
N SER A 213 1.53 -9.53 -4.42
CA SER A 213 2.00 -8.61 -5.47
C SER A 213 3.11 -9.21 -6.36
N GLY A 214 3.65 -10.38 -6.00
CA GLY A 214 4.76 -11.01 -6.70
C GLY A 214 6.14 -10.41 -6.39
N ARG A 215 6.23 -9.53 -5.38
CA ARG A 215 7.52 -9.04 -4.86
C ARG A 215 8.28 -10.14 -4.11
N LEU A 216 7.58 -11.10 -3.53
CA LEU A 216 8.15 -12.28 -2.90
C LEU A 216 7.65 -13.55 -3.61
N LEU A 217 8.55 -14.23 -4.32
CA LEU A 217 8.21 -15.44 -5.06
C LEU A 217 8.42 -16.67 -4.18
N VAL A 218 7.33 -17.36 -3.83
CA VAL A 218 7.39 -18.62 -3.08
C VAL A 218 7.73 -19.79 -4.02
N HIS A 219 8.87 -20.44 -3.78
CA HIS A 219 9.35 -21.55 -4.62
C HIS A 219 8.80 -22.89 -4.19
N ALA A 220 8.78 -23.13 -2.88
CA ALA A 220 8.31 -24.36 -2.29
C ALA A 220 7.81 -24.12 -0.87
N HIS A 221 6.94 -25.00 -0.40
CA HIS A 221 6.48 -25.07 0.97
C HIS A 221 6.61 -26.50 1.50
N ALA A 222 6.59 -26.61 2.82
CA ALA A 222 6.51 -27.84 3.57
C ALA A 222 5.72 -27.57 4.86
N PHE A 223 5.69 -28.54 5.76
CA PHE A 223 5.05 -28.41 7.07
C PHE A 223 6.02 -28.81 8.18
N ASP A 224 6.12 -27.94 9.18
CA ASP A 224 6.73 -28.22 10.48
C ASP A 224 5.60 -28.51 11.48
N GLY A 225 5.29 -29.79 11.66
CA GLY A 225 4.04 -30.20 12.30
C GLY A 225 2.83 -29.81 11.44
N ASP A 226 1.95 -28.99 12.00
CA ASP A 226 0.78 -28.39 11.33
C ASP A 226 1.05 -26.97 10.82
N ILE A 227 2.25 -26.43 11.06
CA ILE A 227 2.61 -25.06 10.69
C ILE A 227 3.24 -25.06 9.30
N PRO A 228 2.73 -24.26 8.35
CA PRO A 228 3.36 -24.15 7.05
C PRO A 228 4.72 -23.45 7.16
N VAL A 229 5.70 -23.98 6.45
CA VAL A 229 7.01 -23.36 6.23
C VAL A 229 7.24 -23.22 4.73
N ALA A 230 7.91 -22.16 4.30
CA ALA A 230 8.15 -21.94 2.88
C ALA A 230 9.50 -21.31 2.62
N VAL A 231 10.05 -21.55 1.42
CA VAL A 231 11.23 -20.85 0.93
C VAL A 231 10.82 -19.95 -0.23
N ALA A 232 11.23 -18.69 -0.14
CA ALA A 232 10.81 -17.66 -1.08
C ALA A 232 11.97 -16.71 -1.38
N THR A 233 11.94 -16.03 -2.53
CA THR A 233 12.96 -15.04 -2.89
C THR A 233 12.31 -13.72 -3.23
N TYR A 234 12.80 -12.64 -2.61
CA TYR A 234 12.40 -11.29 -2.99
C TYR A 234 12.90 -10.96 -4.39
N LEU A 235 12.09 -10.25 -5.18
CA LEU A 235 12.45 -9.85 -6.53
C LEU A 235 13.72 -8.98 -6.51
N GLY A 236 14.85 -9.54 -6.92
CA GLY A 236 16.15 -8.87 -6.90
C GLY A 236 16.82 -8.79 -5.51
N GLY A 237 16.35 -9.57 -4.54
CA GLY A 237 16.84 -9.55 -3.17
C GLY A 237 17.12 -10.94 -2.60
N ASP A 238 17.04 -11.02 -1.27
CA ASP A 238 17.41 -12.20 -0.51
C ASP A 238 16.42 -13.35 -0.67
N THR A 239 16.91 -14.55 -0.39
CA THR A 239 16.08 -15.75 -0.22
C THR A 239 15.81 -15.96 1.25
N VAL A 240 14.54 -16.09 1.60
CA VAL A 240 14.05 -16.18 2.97
C VAL A 240 13.34 -17.50 3.23
N VAL A 241 13.38 -17.94 4.48
CA VAL A 241 12.51 -18.99 5.01
C VAL A 241 11.38 -18.34 5.79
N LEU A 242 10.16 -18.65 5.38
CA LEU A 242 8.93 -18.23 6.02
C LEU A 242 8.43 -19.33 6.95
N HIS A 243 7.91 -18.94 8.10
CA HIS A 243 7.27 -19.83 9.07
C HIS A 243 5.94 -19.25 9.51
N GLY A 244 4.89 -20.07 9.56
CA GLY A 244 3.57 -19.65 9.99
C GLY A 244 2.63 -19.20 8.85
N SER A 245 1.40 -18.91 9.25
CA SER A 245 0.32 -18.44 8.39
C SER A 245 -0.36 -17.22 9.00
N ASP A 246 -1.15 -16.51 8.19
CA ASP A 246 -1.97 -15.38 8.64
C ASP A 246 -1.17 -14.35 9.43
N HIS A 247 -1.68 -13.88 10.56
CA HIS A 247 -1.03 -12.95 11.51
C HIS A 247 0.28 -13.46 12.12
N LEU A 248 0.58 -14.76 11.98
CA LEU A 248 1.76 -15.40 12.57
C LEU A 248 2.87 -15.67 11.55
N ARG A 249 2.72 -15.24 10.29
CA ARG A 249 3.74 -15.46 9.28
C ARG A 249 4.96 -14.58 9.54
N GLN A 250 6.14 -15.20 9.60
CA GLN A 250 7.41 -14.54 9.89
C GLN A 250 8.54 -15.02 8.97
N GLU A 251 9.53 -14.16 8.76
CA GLU A 251 10.83 -14.54 8.18
C GLU A 251 11.75 -15.03 9.30
N ILE A 252 12.18 -16.30 9.24
CA ILE A 252 13.03 -16.92 10.28
C ILE A 252 14.49 -17.07 9.86
N GLU A 253 14.76 -17.03 8.56
CA GLU A 253 16.10 -17.10 7.96
C GLU A 253 16.10 -16.24 6.70
N SER A 254 17.21 -15.55 6.42
CA SER A 254 17.44 -14.80 5.19
C SER A 254 18.92 -14.89 4.79
N ASP A 255 19.20 -15.11 3.51
CA ASP A 255 20.55 -15.04 2.95
C ASP A 255 20.50 -14.51 1.49
N ALA A 256 21.53 -13.74 1.12
CA ALA A 256 21.73 -13.24 -0.23
C ALA A 256 22.18 -14.33 -1.21
N GLU A 257 22.65 -15.48 -0.72
CA GLU A 257 23.02 -16.66 -1.52
C GLU A 257 21.84 -17.66 -1.61
N PRO A 258 21.02 -17.65 -2.68
CA PRO A 258 19.78 -18.42 -2.73
C PRO A 258 20.00 -19.94 -2.59
N LEU A 259 21.10 -20.44 -3.15
CA LEU A 259 21.43 -21.86 -3.10
C LEU A 259 21.63 -22.36 -1.67
N ARG A 260 22.17 -21.53 -0.79
CA ARG A 260 22.44 -21.93 0.60
C ARG A 260 21.16 -22.15 1.38
N VAL A 261 20.22 -21.22 1.25
CA VAL A 261 18.90 -21.29 1.90
C VAL A 261 18.10 -22.46 1.34
N LEU A 262 18.10 -22.63 0.02
CA LEU A 262 17.42 -23.76 -0.63
C LEU A 262 17.99 -25.11 -0.20
N GLU A 263 19.31 -25.25 -0.07
CA GLU A 263 19.95 -26.47 0.42
C GLU A 263 19.63 -26.75 1.90
N SER A 264 19.63 -25.71 2.73
CA SER A 264 19.25 -25.81 4.15
C SER A 264 17.80 -26.29 4.27
N PHE A 265 16.88 -25.61 3.56
CA PHE A 265 15.46 -25.91 3.53
C PHE A 265 15.19 -27.33 3.02
N ALA A 266 15.82 -27.75 1.91
CA ALA A 266 15.66 -29.10 1.37
C ALA A 266 16.21 -30.18 2.30
N ARG A 267 17.30 -29.91 3.02
CA ARG A 267 17.87 -30.85 4.00
C ARG A 267 16.92 -31.05 5.19
N GLN A 268 16.29 -29.99 5.66
CA GLN A 268 15.41 -30.03 6.82
C GLN A 268 14.01 -30.56 6.48
N TYR A 269 13.42 -30.11 5.38
CA TYR A 269 12.01 -30.33 5.05
C TYR A 269 11.76 -31.15 3.78
N GLY A 270 12.81 -31.63 3.10
CA GLY A 270 12.71 -32.25 1.77
C GLY A 270 11.76 -33.46 1.67
N ALA A 271 11.44 -34.12 2.78
CA ALA A 271 10.50 -35.24 2.80
C ALA A 271 9.02 -34.84 2.60
N THR A 272 8.65 -33.61 3.01
CA THR A 272 7.27 -33.08 2.95
C THR A 272 7.14 -31.90 1.99
N MET A 273 8.20 -31.57 1.27
CA MET A 273 8.27 -30.41 0.41
C MET A 273 7.40 -30.56 -0.85
N ALA A 274 6.61 -29.53 -1.14
CA ALA A 274 5.81 -29.37 -2.34
C ALA A 274 6.15 -28.05 -3.04
N PRO A 275 6.11 -27.99 -4.38
CA PRO A 275 6.39 -26.76 -5.11
C PRO A 275 5.30 -25.71 -4.91
N GLY A 276 5.69 -24.43 -4.97
CA GLY A 276 4.81 -23.27 -4.85
C GLY A 276 4.40 -22.93 -3.41
N PRO A 277 3.48 -21.96 -3.24
CA PRO A 277 2.99 -21.55 -1.93
C PRO A 277 2.12 -22.63 -1.28
N ALA A 278 2.05 -22.60 0.05
CA ALA A 278 1.11 -23.42 0.81
C ALA A 278 -0.35 -23.09 0.42
N PRO A 279 -1.29 -24.02 0.62
CA PRO A 279 -2.71 -23.73 0.44
C PRO A 279 -3.12 -22.50 1.26
N ARG A 280 -3.89 -21.60 0.63
CA ARG A 280 -4.34 -20.37 1.29
C ARG A 280 -5.26 -20.66 2.46
N THR A 281 -5.07 -19.96 3.56
CA THR A 281 -5.98 -19.98 4.71
C THR A 281 -7.31 -19.31 4.37
N MET A 282 -8.28 -19.37 5.30
CA MET A 282 -9.56 -18.66 5.12
C MET A 282 -9.35 -17.14 5.08
N ALA A 283 -8.51 -16.58 5.97
CA ALA A 283 -8.22 -15.14 6.00
C ALA A 283 -7.59 -14.66 4.68
N GLU A 284 -6.60 -15.39 4.17
CA GLU A 284 -5.97 -15.11 2.88
C GLU A 284 -6.94 -15.23 1.70
N GLN A 285 -7.83 -16.22 1.74
CA GLN A 285 -8.88 -16.37 0.75
C GLN A 285 -9.84 -15.18 0.77
N LEU A 286 -10.28 -14.71 1.95
CA LEU A 286 -11.16 -13.54 2.07
C LEU A 286 -10.49 -12.29 1.47
N VAL A 287 -9.23 -12.04 1.80
CA VAL A 287 -8.48 -10.91 1.22
C VAL A 287 -8.36 -11.03 -0.30
N CYS A 288 -8.07 -12.23 -0.84
CA CYS A 288 -7.94 -12.43 -2.29
C CYS A 288 -9.26 -12.42 -3.05
N LEU A 289 -10.36 -12.79 -2.39
CA LEU A 289 -11.70 -12.77 -2.99
C LEU A 289 -12.29 -11.37 -3.01
N ASP A 290 -11.74 -10.45 -2.21
CA ASP A 290 -12.18 -9.08 -2.19
C ASP A 290 -12.00 -8.39 -3.57
N PRO A 291 -13.05 -7.77 -4.12
CA PRO A 291 -12.98 -7.10 -5.41
C PRO A 291 -11.92 -5.99 -5.48
N ALA A 292 -11.54 -5.36 -4.37
CA ALA A 292 -10.49 -4.34 -4.32
C ALA A 292 -9.10 -4.94 -4.59
N ALA A 293 -8.85 -6.16 -4.09
CA ALA A 293 -7.60 -6.88 -4.33
C ALA A 293 -7.44 -7.30 -5.81
N ARG A 294 -8.55 -7.63 -6.50
CA ARG A 294 -8.52 -8.07 -7.92
C ARG A 294 -8.13 -6.98 -8.93
N ILE A 295 -8.26 -5.70 -8.59
CA ILE A 295 -7.88 -4.59 -9.49
C ILE A 295 -6.35 -4.51 -9.63
N ALA A 296 -5.59 -4.88 -8.59
CA ALA A 296 -4.13 -4.93 -8.64
C ALA A 296 -3.61 -6.04 -9.58
N GLU A 297 -4.22 -7.23 -9.54
CA GLU A 297 -3.82 -8.39 -10.36
C GLU A 297 -4.01 -8.18 -11.88
N ARG A 298 -4.97 -7.34 -12.30
CA ARG A 298 -5.19 -7.06 -13.73
C ARG A 298 -4.12 -6.18 -14.38
N THR A 299 -3.33 -5.46 -13.59
CA THR A 299 -2.33 -4.52 -14.13
C THR A 299 -0.99 -5.22 -14.40
N THR A 300 -0.72 -6.35 -13.75
CA THR A 300 0.51 -7.14 -13.91
C THR A 300 0.39 -8.28 -14.93
N ASN A 301 -0.83 -8.76 -15.20
CA ASN A 301 -1.10 -9.86 -16.14
C ASN A 301 -1.66 -9.39 -17.49
N ARG A 302 -1.06 -8.39 -18.14
CA ARG A 302 -1.30 -8.16 -19.57
C ARG A 302 -0.30 -9.02 -20.38
N PRO A 303 -0.69 -10.17 -20.94
CA PRO A 303 0.15 -10.82 -21.93
C PRO A 303 0.32 -9.88 -23.11
N SER A 304 1.57 -9.59 -23.46
CA SER A 304 1.94 -8.89 -24.69
C SER A 304 1.38 -9.65 -25.88
N SER A 305 0.23 -9.20 -26.39
CA SER A 305 -0.29 -9.67 -27.67
C SER A 305 0.62 -9.14 -28.75
N THR A 306 1.53 -10.00 -29.21
CA THR A 306 2.25 -9.79 -30.47
C THR A 306 1.23 -9.74 -31.62
N PRO A 307 1.31 -8.75 -32.52
CA PRO A 307 0.49 -8.76 -33.72
C PRO A 307 1.05 -9.86 -34.65
N SER A 308 0.34 -10.98 -34.71
CA SER A 308 0.58 -11.99 -35.74
C SER A 308 0.29 -11.37 -37.10
N THR A 309 1.35 -11.08 -37.84
CA THR A 309 1.27 -10.63 -39.23
C THR A 309 0.95 -11.85 -40.08
N GLY A 310 -0.35 -12.12 -40.27
CA GLY A 310 -0.84 -13.13 -41.19
C GLY A 310 -0.56 -12.70 -42.63
N THR A 311 0.59 -13.10 -43.19
CA THR A 311 0.79 -13.07 -44.64
C THR A 311 0.22 -14.35 -45.23
N SER A 312 -0.92 -14.20 -45.88
CA SER A 312 -1.56 -15.23 -46.71
C SER A 312 -0.83 -15.32 -48.06
N PRO A 313 -0.47 -16.51 -48.56
CA PRO A 313 -0.24 -16.72 -49.97
C PRO A 313 -1.47 -17.38 -50.60
N ALA A 314 -1.96 -16.74 -51.66
CA ALA A 314 -3.10 -17.14 -52.45
C ALA A 314 -2.86 -18.42 -53.27
N ALA A 315 -3.88 -19.27 -53.27
CA ALA A 315 -4.45 -20.04 -54.38
C ALA A 315 -3.52 -20.64 -55.47
N GLY A 316 -3.51 -21.98 -55.52
CA GLY A 316 -3.20 -22.77 -56.70
C GLY A 316 -3.93 -24.12 -56.67
N GLN A 317 -5.13 -24.18 -57.24
CA GLN A 317 -5.87 -25.43 -57.52
C GLN A 317 -5.08 -26.33 -58.49
N PRO A 318 -5.42 -27.64 -58.50
CA PRO A 318 -5.84 -28.21 -59.78
C PRO A 318 -7.19 -28.94 -59.70
N ARG A 319 -7.97 -28.76 -60.76
CA ARG A 319 -9.26 -29.40 -61.05
C ARG A 319 -9.11 -30.89 -61.38
N PRO A 320 -10.19 -31.69 -61.25
CA PRO A 320 -10.20 -33.10 -61.62
C PRO A 320 -10.70 -33.29 -63.06
N HIS A 321 -10.02 -34.14 -63.83
CA HIS A 321 -10.50 -34.92 -64.99
C HIS A 321 -9.38 -35.95 -65.24
N ARG A 322 -9.57 -37.26 -65.42
CA ARG A 322 -10.69 -38.09 -65.83
C ARG A 322 -10.38 -39.54 -65.42
#